data_AF-A0A8T6NCZ8-F1
#
_entry.id   AF-A0A8T6NCZ8-F1
#
_cell.length_a   1.000
_cell.length_b   1.000
_cell.length_c   1.000
_cell.angle_alpha   90.00
_cell.angle_beta   90.00
_cell.angle_gamma   90.00
#
_symmetry.space_group_name_H-M   'P 1'
#
loop_
_entity.id
_entity.type
_entity.pdbx_description
1 polymer ?
#
loop_
_entity_poly.entity_id
_entity_poly.type
_entity_poly.pdbx_seq_one_letter_code
_entity_poly.pdbx_strand_id
1 'polypeptide(L)'
;MASDQPAKPTGGLPTIDVYMTNIAREFVMQSPTFAFDGMQDTLEFGPVAIMESDPIQYGIEASFTSSHGGFGDRTDQIVTEALTPHKMKIVISENEVISAVTDDSWDELNNQYVLKAP
;
A
#
# COMPACT_ATOMS: atom_id res chain seq x y z
N MET A 1 51.84 4.59 -12.24
CA MET A 1 50.63 3.85 -12.61
C MET A 1 50.02 3.26 -11.34
N ALA A 2 49.34 4.09 -10.54
CA ALA A 2 48.53 3.61 -9.43
C ALA A 2 47.11 3.45 -9.98
N SER A 3 46.63 2.22 -10.03
CA SER A 3 45.26 1.88 -10.41
C SER A 3 44.31 2.46 -9.38
N ASP A 4 43.61 3.52 -9.79
CA ASP A 4 42.47 4.09 -9.08
C ASP A 4 41.31 3.11 -9.20
N GLN A 5 41.09 2.32 -8.16
CA GLN A 5 39.92 1.46 -8.06
C GLN A 5 38.78 2.32 -7.49
N PRO A 6 37.62 2.44 -8.18
CA PRO A 6 36.52 3.22 -7.64
C PRO A 6 36.06 2.58 -6.32
N ALA A 7 35.93 3.41 -5.29
CA ALA A 7 35.38 3.01 -4.01
C ALA A 7 34.02 2.32 -4.22
N LYS A 8 33.84 1.13 -3.62
CA LYS A 8 32.53 0.48 -3.55
C LYS A 8 31.53 1.44 -2.91
N PRO A 9 30.32 1.61 -3.46
CA PRO A 9 29.29 2.38 -2.77
C PRO A 9 28.95 1.68 -1.45
N THR A 10 29.27 2.33 -0.34
CA THR A 10 28.80 1.98 1.00
C THR A 10 27.32 2.32 1.09
N GLY A 11 26.46 1.44 0.56
CA GLY A 11 25.01 1.58 0.70
C GLY A 11 24.62 1.34 2.16
N GLY A 12 24.19 2.39 2.86
CA GLY A 12 23.55 2.25 4.16
C GLY A 12 22.26 1.44 4.02
N LEU A 13 21.94 0.64 5.04
CA LEU A 13 20.65 -0.06 5.12
C LEU A 13 19.51 0.97 4.94
N PRO A 14 18.45 0.64 4.19
CA PRO A 14 17.29 1.52 4.11
C PRO A 14 16.73 1.80 5.50
N THR A 15 16.27 3.03 5.75
CA THR A 15 15.56 3.34 6.99
C THR A 15 14.29 2.49 7.08
N ILE A 16 13.81 2.27 8.30
CA ILE A 16 12.56 1.51 8.52
C ILE A 16 11.40 2.11 7.71
N ASP A 17 11.32 3.44 7.62
CA ASP A 17 10.31 4.14 6.84
C ASP A 17 10.37 3.78 5.35
N VAL A 18 11.56 3.82 4.76
CA VAL A 18 11.76 3.46 3.34
C VAL A 18 11.43 1.99 3.13
N TYR A 19 11.86 1.12 4.03
CA TYR A 19 11.64 -0.32 3.90
C TYR A 19 10.15 -0.68 3.99
N MET A 20 9.43 -0.19 5.01
CA MET A 20 8.01 -0.47 5.18
C MET A 20 7.15 0.20 4.11
N THR A 21 7.52 1.40 3.66
CA THR A 21 6.83 2.06 2.53
C THR A 21 6.99 1.26 1.24
N ASN A 22 8.12 0.59 1.01
CA ASN A 22 8.31 -0.24 -0.17
C ASN A 22 7.42 -1.49 -0.13
N ILE A 23 7.31 -2.16 1.03
CA ILE A 23 6.38 -3.30 1.21
C ILE A 23 4.94 -2.85 0.96
N ALA A 24 4.53 -1.72 1.55
CA ALA A 24 3.20 -1.16 1.34
C ALA A 24 2.95 -0.81 -0.14
N ARG A 25 3.94 -0.23 -0.84
CA ARG A 25 3.83 0.09 -2.26
C ARG A 25 3.67 -1.13 -3.13
N GLU A 26 4.50 -2.15 -2.92
CA GLU A 26 4.40 -3.40 -3.66
C GLU A 26 3.04 -4.04 -3.49
N PHE A 27 2.49 -4.01 -2.27
CA PHE A 27 1.14 -4.48 -1.99
C PHE A 27 0.07 -3.64 -2.70
N VAL A 28 0.06 -2.31 -2.52
CA VAL A 28 -0.97 -1.44 -3.12
C VAL A 28 -1.01 -1.62 -4.62
N MET A 29 0.14 -1.63 -5.29
CA MET A 29 0.20 -1.80 -6.75
C MET A 29 -0.36 -3.14 -7.26
N GLN A 30 -0.47 -4.14 -6.38
CA GLN A 30 -1.02 -5.47 -6.69
C GLN A 30 -2.42 -5.68 -6.10
N SER A 31 -2.88 -4.78 -5.24
CA SER A 31 -4.20 -4.89 -4.60
C SER A 31 -5.32 -4.82 -5.65
N PRO A 32 -6.40 -5.61 -5.51
CA PRO A 32 -7.50 -5.64 -6.47
C PRO A 32 -8.07 -4.27 -6.83
N THR A 33 -8.29 -3.39 -5.84
CA THR A 33 -8.85 -2.06 -6.11
C THR A 33 -7.92 -1.20 -6.96
N PHE A 34 -6.63 -1.14 -6.62
CA PHE A 34 -5.66 -0.33 -7.37
C PHE A 34 -5.32 -0.95 -8.73
N ALA A 35 -5.15 -2.27 -8.79
CA ALA A 35 -4.73 -2.95 -10.02
C ALA A 35 -5.77 -2.87 -11.14
N PHE A 36 -7.05 -2.77 -10.79
CA PHE A 36 -8.12 -2.61 -11.77
C PHE A 36 -7.98 -1.28 -12.53
N ASP A 37 -7.78 -0.16 -11.82
CA ASP A 37 -7.87 1.16 -12.43
C ASP A 37 -7.27 2.34 -11.63
N GLY A 38 -6.36 2.05 -10.70
CA GLY A 38 -5.63 3.03 -9.90
C GLY A 38 -4.59 3.80 -10.70
N MET A 39 -4.49 5.11 -10.43
CA MET A 39 -3.58 6.03 -11.11
C MET A 39 -2.26 6.14 -10.34
N GLN A 40 -1.19 5.56 -10.88
CA GLN A 40 0.13 5.49 -10.22
C GLN A 40 0.74 6.86 -9.91
N ASP A 41 0.48 7.88 -10.71
CA ASP A 41 0.95 9.25 -10.50
C ASP A 41 0.25 9.96 -9.32
N THR A 42 -0.83 9.40 -8.80
CA THR A 42 -1.56 9.89 -7.62
C THR A 42 -1.27 9.09 -6.34
N LEU A 43 -0.46 8.03 -6.44
CA LEU A 43 -0.17 7.15 -5.32
C LEU A 43 0.83 7.80 -4.35
N GLU A 44 0.37 8.11 -3.16
CA GLU A 44 1.15 8.70 -2.07
C GLU A 44 1.09 7.83 -0.81
N PHE A 45 2.13 7.90 0.03
CA PHE A 45 2.21 7.20 1.30
C PHE A 45 2.42 8.19 2.44
N GLY A 46 1.65 8.03 3.51
CA GLY A 46 1.82 8.72 4.77
C GLY A 46 3.04 8.21 5.56
N PRO A 47 3.31 8.82 6.73
CA PRO A 47 4.39 8.38 7.61
C PRO A 47 4.15 6.97 8.15
N VAL A 48 5.24 6.25 8.44
CA VAL A 48 5.17 4.95 9.10
C VAL A 48 4.93 5.14 10.59
N ALA A 49 3.84 4.57 11.10
CA ALA A 49 3.53 4.54 12.52
C ALA A 49 3.92 3.18 13.12
N ILE A 50 4.77 3.19 14.16
CA ILE A 50 5.07 1.98 14.94
C ILE A 50 3.95 1.79 15.96
N MET A 51 3.33 0.62 15.95
CA MET A 51 2.22 0.27 16.83
C MET A 51 2.73 -0.46 18.08
N GLU A 52 2.08 -0.25 19.22
CA GLU A 52 2.36 -0.97 20.46
C GLU A 52 1.80 -2.40 20.38
N SER A 53 2.54 -3.32 19.77
CA SER A 53 2.15 -4.71 19.56
C SER A 53 3.34 -5.67 19.66
N ASP A 54 3.05 -6.96 19.86
CA ASP A 54 4.03 -8.05 19.81
C ASP A 54 3.45 -9.23 18.98
N PRO A 55 4.00 -9.54 17.78
CA PRO A 55 5.13 -8.87 17.13
C PRO A 55 4.85 -7.40 16.76
N ILE A 56 5.91 -6.63 16.53
CA ILE A 56 5.81 -5.21 16.14
C ILE A 56 5.00 -5.10 14.85
N GLN A 57 4.08 -4.13 14.83
CA GLN A 57 3.27 -3.78 13.67
C GLN A 57 3.59 -2.35 13.22
N TYR A 58 3.52 -2.15 11.91
CA TYR A 58 3.74 -0.87 11.25
C TYR A 58 2.47 -0.48 10.50
N GLY A 59 1.89 0.65 10.87
CA GLY A 59 0.74 1.26 10.20
C GLY A 59 1.17 2.27 9.14
N ILE A 60 0.60 2.19 7.93
CA ILE A 60 0.83 3.14 6.83
C ILE A 60 -0.51 3.46 6.17
N GLU A 61 -0.79 4.75 5.94
CA GLU A 61 -1.90 5.17 5.07
C GLU A 61 -1.35 5.38 3.65
N ALA A 62 -1.99 4.78 2.65
CA ALA A 62 -1.76 5.07 1.24
C ALA A 62 -2.97 5.80 0.66
N SER A 63 -2.75 6.80 -0.19
CA SER A 63 -3.81 7.47 -0.93
C SER A 63 -3.56 7.37 -2.42
N PHE A 64 -4.61 7.12 -3.20
CA PHE A 64 -4.55 7.06 -4.65
C PHE A 64 -5.92 7.42 -5.25
N THR A 65 -5.96 7.69 -6.55
CA THR A 65 -7.20 7.90 -7.30
C THR A 65 -7.42 6.75 -8.27
N SER A 66 -8.63 6.18 -8.30
CA SER A 66 -9.09 5.26 -9.33
C SER A 66 -9.93 5.98 -10.39
N SER A 67 -9.93 5.49 -11.63
CA SER A 67 -10.72 6.08 -12.72
C SER A 67 -12.22 5.76 -12.66
N HIS A 68 -12.60 4.75 -11.87
CA HIS A 68 -13.97 4.37 -11.56
C HIS A 68 -14.17 4.25 -10.06
N GLY A 69 -15.42 4.39 -9.64
CA GLY A 69 -15.81 4.08 -8.27
C GLY A 69 -15.86 2.58 -7.98
N GLY A 70 -15.79 2.24 -6.69
CA GLY A 70 -15.95 0.88 -6.18
C GLY A 70 -14.64 0.28 -5.67
N PHE A 71 -14.69 -1.02 -5.36
CA PHE A 71 -13.58 -1.76 -4.74
C PHE A 71 -13.38 -3.11 -5.42
N GLY A 72 -12.21 -3.71 -5.24
CA GLY A 72 -11.91 -5.03 -5.74
C GLY A 72 -11.67 -5.07 -7.26
N ASP A 73 -11.62 -6.29 -7.79
CA ASP A 73 -11.76 -6.52 -9.23
C ASP A 73 -13.22 -6.29 -9.64
N ARG A 74 -13.41 -5.38 -10.59
CA ARG A 74 -14.70 -4.97 -11.11
C ARG A 74 -14.90 -5.39 -12.57
N THR A 75 -14.11 -6.36 -13.05
CA THR A 75 -14.28 -6.96 -14.36
C THR A 75 -15.72 -7.46 -14.51
N ASP A 76 -16.32 -7.21 -15.68
CA ASP A 76 -17.71 -7.52 -16.02
C ASP A 76 -18.80 -6.79 -15.22
N GLN A 77 -18.44 -5.83 -14.35
CA GLN A 77 -19.41 -4.97 -13.67
C GLN A 77 -19.67 -3.70 -14.48
N ILE A 78 -20.91 -3.18 -14.39
CA ILE A 78 -21.22 -1.85 -14.90
C ILE A 78 -20.63 -0.83 -13.91
N VAL A 79 -19.53 -0.19 -14.31
CA VAL A 79 -18.85 0.84 -13.52
C VAL A 79 -19.22 2.24 -13.97
N THR A 80 -19.11 3.21 -13.07
CA THR A 80 -19.26 4.64 -13.40
C THR A 80 -17.87 5.24 -13.59
N GLU A 81 -17.62 5.89 -14.73
CA GLU A 81 -16.42 6.70 -14.95
C GLU A 81 -16.45 7.92 -14.01
N ALA A 82 -15.66 7.86 -12.96
CA ALA A 82 -15.56 8.89 -11.94
C ALA A 82 -14.21 8.76 -11.23
N LEU A 83 -13.40 9.83 -11.29
CA LEU A 83 -12.18 9.92 -10.50
C LEU A 83 -12.54 9.78 -9.02
N THR A 84 -12.15 8.66 -8.42
CA THR A 84 -12.53 8.28 -7.06
C THR A 84 -11.28 8.24 -6.20
N PRO A 85 -11.10 9.22 -5.29
CA PRO A 85 -10.02 9.17 -4.31
C PRO A 85 -10.27 8.06 -3.29
N HIS A 86 -9.24 7.27 -3.02
CA HIS A 86 -9.23 6.19 -2.05
C HIS A 86 -8.16 6.42 -0.99
N LYS A 87 -8.42 5.90 0.22
CA LYS A 87 -7.46 5.78 1.32
C LYS A 87 -7.38 4.34 1.77
N MET A 88 -6.21 3.74 1.68
CA MET A 88 -5.93 2.40 2.18
C MET A 88 -5.15 2.45 3.48
N LYS A 89 -5.68 1.84 4.53
CA LYS A 89 -4.98 1.63 5.81
C LYS A 89 -4.30 0.27 5.77
N ILE A 90 -2.98 0.28 5.84
CA ILE A 90 -2.13 -0.90 5.71
C ILE A 90 -1.47 -1.17 7.04
N VAL A 91 -1.48 -2.44 7.47
CA VAL A 91 -0.72 -2.91 8.63
C VAL A 91 0.26 -3.98 8.17
N ILE A 92 1.53 -3.78 8.50
CA ILE A 92 2.62 -4.71 8.20
C ILE A 92 3.13 -5.31 9.51
N SER A 93 3.32 -6.63 9.56
CA SER A 93 4.01 -7.31 10.64
C SER A 93 4.92 -8.38 10.06
N GLU A 94 6.10 -8.57 10.64
CA GLU A 94 7.07 -9.59 10.18
C GLU A 94 7.34 -9.54 8.66
N ASN A 95 7.38 -8.33 8.10
CA ASN A 95 7.57 -8.02 6.68
C ASN A 95 6.43 -8.47 5.74
N GLU A 96 5.27 -8.81 6.28
CA GLU A 96 4.07 -9.17 5.53
C GLU A 96 2.94 -8.16 5.79
N VAL A 97 2.17 -7.85 4.75
CA VAL A 97 0.92 -7.07 4.92
C VAL A 97 -0.13 -7.98 5.53
N ILE A 98 -0.51 -7.70 6.77
CA ILE A 98 -1.50 -8.48 7.54
C ILE A 98 -2.89 -7.83 7.56
N SER A 99 -3.00 -6.57 7.14
CA SER A 99 -4.27 -5.87 6.94
C SER A 99 -4.12 -4.81 5.86
N ALA A 100 -5.12 -4.70 4.98
CA ALA A 100 -5.21 -3.64 4.00
C ALA A 100 -6.68 -3.29 3.76
N VAL A 101 -7.12 -2.17 4.31
CA VAL A 101 -8.53 -1.74 4.26
C VAL A 101 -8.66 -0.44 3.48
N THR A 102 -9.37 -0.48 2.36
CA THR A 102 -9.68 0.69 1.53
C THR A 102 -10.98 1.36 2.00
N ASP A 103 -10.92 2.68 2.21
CA ASP A 103 -12.02 3.56 2.60
C ASP A 103 -12.82 3.09 3.83
N ASP A 104 -12.14 2.44 4.78
CA ASP A 104 -12.76 1.82 5.97
C ASP A 104 -13.91 0.86 5.63
N SER A 105 -13.93 0.36 4.40
CA SER A 105 -15.10 -0.32 3.82
C SER A 105 -14.73 -1.65 3.20
N TRP A 106 -13.55 -1.76 2.58
CA TRP A 106 -13.18 -2.93 1.79
C TRP A 106 -11.87 -3.54 2.28
N ASP A 107 -11.90 -4.83 2.58
CA ASP A 107 -10.72 -5.63 2.91
C ASP A 107 -10.10 -6.18 1.61
N GLU A 108 -8.94 -5.64 1.22
CA GLU A 108 -8.23 -6.04 0.00
C GLU A 108 -7.65 -7.46 0.09
N LEU A 109 -7.33 -7.94 1.29
CA LEU A 109 -6.76 -9.28 1.48
C LEU A 109 -7.81 -10.37 1.29
N ASN A 110 -9.02 -10.09 1.76
CA ASN A 110 -10.13 -11.05 1.72
C ASN A 110 -11.15 -10.77 0.60
N ASN A 111 -10.98 -9.68 -0.14
CA ASN A 111 -11.86 -9.26 -1.23
C ASN A 111 -13.34 -9.19 -0.80
N GLN A 112 -13.61 -8.51 0.32
CA GLN A 112 -14.94 -8.40 0.91
C GLN A 112 -15.12 -7.08 1.68
N TYR A 113 -16.36 -6.67 1.90
CA TYR A 113 -16.64 -5.54 2.78
C TYR A 113 -16.27 -5.88 4.24
N VAL A 114 -15.67 -4.92 4.94
CA VAL A 114 -15.43 -5.04 6.37
C VAL A 114 -16.77 -5.07 7.10
N LEU A 115 -16.92 -5.99 8.05
CA LEU A 115 -18.07 -6.00 8.94
C LEU A 115 -17.97 -4.80 9.87
N LYS A 116 -18.90 -3.85 9.76
CA LYS A 116 -19.05 -2.82 10.80
C LYS A 116 -19.57 -3.51 12.06
N ALA A 117 -18.84 -3.39 13.16
CA ALA A 117 -19.40 -3.74 14.46
C ALA A 117 -20.66 -2.87 14.69
N PRO A 118 -21.76 -3.47 15.20
CA PRO A 118 -23.03 -2.78 15.41
C PRO A 118 -22.94 -1.64 16.43
#